data_AF-A0A0D3IT02-F1
#
_entry.id   AF-A0A0D3IT02-F1
#
_cell.length_a   1.000
_cell.length_b   1.000
_cell.length_c   1.000
_cell.angle_alpha   90.00
_cell.angle_beta   90.00
_cell.angle_gamma   90.00
#
_symmetry.space_group_name_H-M   'P 1'
#
loop_
_entity.id
_entity.type
_entity.pdbx_description
1 polymer ?
#
loop_
_entity_poly.entity_id
_entity_poly.type
_entity_poly.pdbx_seq_one_letter_code
_entity_poly.pdbx_strand_id
1 'polypeptide(L)'
;MNMYGRAIGIYATLKAAGVAYAEAGPNARPELSSFAPPAVDLGDGVVVGQAPACLTALGEKFNLGGATFAEKARVQQAMLDFNDIFGEHAKFVDDKERKDKWFSYLDKKIAAGGTGWAAGTASPTIADFHGVFAFEWVVKKQIDFSEYKSLTAWWDKIKAFPAVNELYASCVDGRTMIP
;
A
#
# COMPACT_ATOMS: atom_id res chain seq x y z
N MET A 1 1.84 14.36 -8.78
CA MET A 1 1.32 13.29 -7.88
C MET A 1 1.58 12.03 -8.65
N ASN A 2 2.51 11.21 -8.19
CA ASN A 2 3.32 10.36 -9.07
C ASN A 2 2.77 8.96 -9.27
N MET A 3 1.45 8.75 -9.26
CA MET A 3 0.97 7.44 -8.87
C MET A 3 -0.36 7.03 -9.50
N TYR A 4 -0.53 5.72 -9.61
CA TYR A 4 -1.77 4.96 -9.68
C TYR A 4 -2.79 5.29 -8.54
N GLY A 5 -2.57 6.36 -7.77
CA GLY A 5 -3.40 6.79 -6.65
C GLY A 5 -3.64 5.66 -5.65
N ARG A 6 -4.88 5.56 -5.17
CA ARG A 6 -5.32 4.50 -4.25
C ARG A 6 -5.19 3.09 -4.83
N ALA A 7 -5.01 2.94 -6.14
CA ALA A 7 -4.89 1.65 -6.81
C ALA A 7 -3.46 1.09 -6.83
N ILE A 8 -2.42 1.87 -6.47
CA ILE A 8 -1.03 1.38 -6.60
C ILE A 8 -0.77 0.08 -5.82
N GLY A 9 -1.31 -0.02 -4.60
CA GLY A 9 -1.18 -1.24 -3.80
C GLY A 9 -1.83 -2.45 -4.47
N ILE A 10 -2.93 -2.25 -5.18
CA ILE A 10 -3.67 -3.31 -5.90
C ILE A 10 -2.81 -3.82 -7.07
N TYR A 11 -2.28 -2.92 -7.89
CA TYR A 11 -1.42 -3.32 -9.01
C TYR A 11 -0.12 -3.96 -8.54
N ALA A 12 0.50 -3.45 -7.47
CA ALA A 12 1.68 -4.06 -6.88
C ALA A 12 1.36 -5.48 -6.38
N THR A 13 0.18 -5.69 -5.79
CA THR A 13 -0.29 -7.02 -5.34
C THR A 13 -0.46 -7.97 -6.53
N LEU A 14 -1.13 -7.55 -7.60
CA LEU A 14 -1.35 -8.37 -8.80
C LEU A 14 -0.03 -8.74 -9.51
N LYS A 15 0.89 -7.77 -9.63
CA LYS A 15 2.23 -7.99 -10.17
C LYS A 15 3.05 -8.95 -9.28
N ALA A 16 3.03 -8.75 -7.96
CA ALA A 16 3.72 -9.64 -7.02
C ALA A 16 3.17 -11.07 -7.06
N ALA A 17 1.87 -11.23 -7.33
CA ALA A 17 1.23 -12.53 -7.51
C ALA A 17 1.53 -13.18 -8.87
N GLY A 18 2.13 -12.44 -9.82
CA GLY A 18 2.44 -12.94 -11.16
C GLY A 18 1.20 -13.26 -12.00
N VAL A 19 0.07 -12.62 -11.71
CA VAL A 19 -1.21 -12.87 -12.42
C VAL A 19 -1.45 -11.82 -13.50
N ALA A 20 -2.07 -12.24 -14.60
CA ALA A 20 -2.56 -11.32 -15.61
C ALA A 20 -3.80 -10.57 -15.09
N TYR A 21 -3.91 -9.30 -15.44
CA TYR A 21 -5.06 -8.46 -15.11
C TYR A 21 -5.29 -7.42 -16.21
N ALA A 22 -6.52 -6.92 -16.30
CA ALA A 22 -6.88 -5.80 -17.17
C ALA A 22 -7.05 -4.53 -16.33
N GLU A 23 -6.56 -3.41 -16.83
CA GLU A 23 -6.75 -2.10 -16.22
C GLU A 23 -7.94 -1.40 -16.86
N ALA A 24 -8.69 -0.66 -16.07
CA ALA A 24 -9.81 0.14 -16.55
C ALA A 24 -9.73 1.54 -15.92
N GLY A 25 -10.05 2.56 -16.72
CA GLY A 25 -10.11 3.94 -16.24
C GLY A 25 -11.19 4.13 -15.15
N PRO A 26 -11.12 5.20 -14.36
CA PRO A 26 -12.04 5.43 -13.23
C PRO A 26 -13.52 5.49 -13.62
N ASN A 27 -13.83 5.84 -14.88
CA ASN A 27 -15.20 5.91 -15.41
C ASN A 27 -15.76 4.54 -15.83
N ALA A 28 -14.95 3.49 -15.89
CA ALA A 28 -15.34 2.15 -16.28
C ALA A 28 -15.67 1.25 -15.06
N ARG A 29 -15.81 1.84 -13.87
CA ARG A 29 -16.20 1.12 -12.66
C ARG A 29 -17.59 0.47 -12.84
N PRO A 30 -17.75 -0.84 -12.53
CA PRO A 30 -19.06 -1.48 -12.59
C PRO A 30 -20.10 -0.77 -11.73
N GLU A 31 -21.35 -0.69 -12.19
CA GLU A 31 -22.43 -0.07 -11.42
C GLU A 31 -22.63 -0.79 -10.07
N LEU A 32 -22.99 -0.05 -9.02
CA LEU A 32 -23.20 -0.56 -7.66
C LEU A 32 -22.01 -1.29 -6.99
N SER A 33 -20.83 -1.33 -7.61
CA SER A 33 -19.65 -2.01 -7.04
C SER A 33 -18.93 -1.23 -5.93
N SER A 34 -18.89 0.11 -5.99
CA SER A 34 -18.28 0.96 -4.97
C SER A 34 -18.79 2.41 -5.07
N PHE A 35 -18.51 3.27 -4.09
CA PHE A 35 -18.82 4.70 -4.24
C PHE A 35 -17.78 5.40 -5.15
N ALA A 36 -16.52 5.00 -5.02
CA ALA A 36 -15.39 5.58 -5.75
C ALA A 36 -14.35 4.50 -6.06
N PRO A 37 -13.57 4.65 -7.15
CA PRO A 37 -12.43 3.77 -7.42
C PRO A 37 -11.39 3.83 -6.27
N PRO A 38 -10.59 2.76 -6.10
CA PRO A 38 -10.55 1.56 -6.93
C PRO A 38 -11.70 0.58 -6.63
N ALA A 39 -11.97 -0.27 -7.62
CA ALA A 39 -12.77 -1.48 -7.50
C ALA A 39 -12.05 -2.61 -8.27
N VAL A 40 -12.20 -3.84 -7.80
CA VAL A 40 -11.56 -5.02 -8.39
C VAL A 40 -12.62 -6.09 -8.63
N ASP A 41 -12.70 -6.56 -9.87
CA ASP A 41 -13.43 -7.78 -10.21
C ASP A 41 -12.56 -8.99 -9.87
N LEU A 42 -13.07 -9.86 -8.99
CA LEU A 42 -12.38 -11.06 -8.54
C LEU A 42 -12.77 -12.30 -9.35
N GLY A 43 -13.64 -12.16 -10.35
CA GLY A 43 -14.28 -13.26 -11.09
C GLY A 43 -15.64 -13.62 -10.51
N ASP A 44 -16.40 -14.44 -11.24
CA ASP A 44 -17.69 -15.00 -10.83
C ASP A 44 -18.74 -13.96 -10.40
N GLY A 45 -18.65 -12.74 -10.95
CA GLY A 45 -19.54 -11.63 -10.62
C GLY A 45 -19.25 -10.95 -9.28
N VAL A 46 -18.13 -11.28 -8.62
CA VAL A 46 -17.73 -10.69 -7.34
C VAL A 46 -16.87 -9.46 -7.59
N VAL A 47 -17.40 -8.28 -7.29
CA VAL A 47 -16.66 -7.01 -7.36
C VAL A 47 -16.50 -6.42 -5.96
N VAL A 48 -15.27 -6.05 -5.61
CA VAL A 48 -14.94 -5.43 -4.32
C VAL A 48 -14.48 -4.01 -4.53
N GLY A 49 -15.07 -3.07 -3.80
CA GLY A 49 -14.64 -1.67 -3.74
C GLY A 49 -13.78 -1.38 -2.50
N GLN A 50 -13.29 -0.14 -2.37
CA GLN A 50 -12.43 0.35 -1.28
C GLN A 50 -11.05 -0.31 -1.25
N ALA A 51 -9.99 0.51 -1.33
CA ALA A 51 -8.62 0.01 -1.46
C ALA A 51 -8.21 -1.03 -0.39
N PRO A 52 -8.48 -0.84 0.93
CA PRO A 52 -8.16 -1.85 1.92
C PRO A 52 -8.93 -3.17 1.73
N ALA A 53 -10.22 -3.12 1.37
CA ALA A 53 -11.02 -4.33 1.17
C ALA A 53 -10.60 -5.08 -0.12
N CYS A 54 -10.28 -4.36 -1.19
CA CYS A 54 -9.71 -4.94 -2.40
C CYS A 54 -8.41 -5.69 -2.07
N LEU A 55 -7.53 -5.06 -1.29
CA LEU A 55 -6.26 -5.64 -0.87
C LEU A 55 -6.45 -6.87 0.01
N THR A 56 -7.35 -6.84 1.00
CA THR A 56 -7.67 -8.01 1.81
C THR A 56 -8.13 -9.18 0.94
N ALA A 57 -9.05 -8.94 0.00
CA ALA A 57 -9.57 -10.00 -0.88
C ALA A 57 -8.48 -10.58 -1.79
N LEU A 58 -7.63 -9.73 -2.37
CA LEU A 58 -6.48 -10.17 -3.19
C LEU A 58 -5.41 -10.89 -2.36
N GLY A 59 -5.17 -10.43 -1.13
CA GLY A 59 -4.23 -11.04 -0.20
C GLY A 59 -4.64 -12.46 0.18
N GLU A 60 -5.93 -12.71 0.37
CA GLU A 60 -6.45 -14.07 0.56
C GLU A 60 -6.33 -14.88 -0.74
N LYS A 61 -6.79 -14.33 -1.86
CA LYS A 61 -6.80 -15.02 -3.16
C LYS A 61 -5.40 -15.47 -3.62
N PHE A 62 -4.37 -14.68 -3.35
CA PHE A 62 -3.00 -14.91 -3.83
C PHE A 62 -1.99 -15.22 -2.71
N ASN A 63 -2.46 -15.54 -1.50
CA ASN A 63 -1.60 -15.84 -0.34
C ASN A 63 -0.59 -14.74 0.00
N LEU A 64 -0.97 -13.47 -0.20
CA LEU A 64 -0.19 -12.28 0.16
C LEU A 64 -0.70 -11.62 1.45
N GLY A 65 -1.67 -12.25 2.13
CA GLY A 65 -2.26 -11.80 3.39
C GLY A 65 -1.61 -12.37 4.66
N GLY A 66 -0.61 -13.25 4.55
CA GLY A 66 -0.02 -14.01 5.67
C GLY A 66 -0.51 -15.46 5.72
N ALA A 67 0.33 -16.38 6.21
CA ALA A 67 0.08 -17.82 6.16
C ALA A 67 -0.66 -18.35 7.41
N THR A 68 -0.46 -17.72 8.56
CA THR A 68 -1.11 -18.09 9.82
C THR A 68 -2.10 -17.03 10.27
N PHE A 69 -3.02 -17.37 11.18
CA PHE A 69 -3.91 -16.37 11.78
C PHE A 69 -3.14 -15.19 12.40
N ALA A 70 -2.03 -15.48 13.11
CA ALA A 70 -1.20 -14.45 13.71
C ALA A 70 -0.52 -13.54 12.66
N GLU A 71 -0.11 -14.09 11.52
CA GLU A 71 0.40 -13.29 10.41
C GLU A 71 -0.71 -12.47 9.76
N LYS A 72 -1.87 -13.07 9.47
CA LYS A 72 -3.03 -12.36 8.90
C LYS A 72 -3.46 -11.18 9.77
N ALA A 73 -3.49 -11.36 11.09
CA ALA A 73 -3.78 -10.28 12.03
C ALA A 73 -2.73 -9.15 11.97
N ARG A 74 -1.44 -9.49 11.91
CA ARG A 74 -0.35 -8.49 11.79
C ARG A 74 -0.41 -7.74 10.46
N VAL A 75 -0.68 -8.43 9.35
CA VAL A 75 -0.85 -7.85 8.02
C VAL A 75 -2.05 -6.89 8.02
N GLN A 76 -3.19 -7.33 8.52
CA GLN A 76 -4.39 -6.49 8.58
C GLN A 76 -4.14 -5.23 9.44
N GLN A 77 -3.52 -5.37 10.61
CA GLN A 77 -3.19 -4.22 11.45
C GLN A 77 -2.21 -3.27 10.73
N ALA A 78 -1.15 -3.78 10.12
CA ALA A 78 -0.19 -2.94 9.38
C ALA A 78 -0.84 -2.20 8.20
N MET A 79 -1.75 -2.87 7.47
CA MET A 79 -2.50 -2.23 6.39
C MET A 79 -3.40 -1.10 6.91
N LEU A 80 -4.11 -1.32 8.03
CA LEU A 80 -4.95 -0.29 8.64
C LEU A 80 -4.13 0.87 9.22
N ASP A 81 -2.96 0.59 9.81
CA ASP A 81 -2.02 1.63 10.26
C ASP A 81 -1.63 2.53 9.07
N PHE A 82 -1.27 1.96 7.92
CA PHE A 82 -0.97 2.74 6.72
C PHE A 82 -2.18 3.48 6.16
N ASN A 83 -3.38 2.92 6.26
CA ASN A 83 -4.60 3.62 5.87
C ASN A 83 -4.85 4.85 6.76
N ASP A 84 -4.54 4.77 8.06
CA ASP A 84 -4.63 5.90 8.99
C ASP A 84 -3.53 6.94 8.71
N ILE A 85 -2.29 6.52 8.39
CA ILE A 85 -1.25 7.43 7.87
C ILE A 85 -1.77 8.21 6.67
N PHE A 86 -2.43 7.55 5.72
CA PHE A 86 -3.06 8.24 4.60
C PHE A 86 -4.17 9.19 5.05
N GLY A 87 -5.05 8.79 5.96
CA GLY A 87 -6.11 9.66 6.48
C GLY A 87 -5.56 10.91 7.22
N GLU A 88 -4.34 10.82 7.75
CA GLU A 88 -3.76 11.85 8.61
C GLU A 88 -2.59 12.62 7.99
N HIS A 89 -2.08 12.21 6.83
CA HIS A 89 -0.85 12.79 6.24
C HIS A 89 -0.91 14.31 6.08
N ALA A 90 -2.11 14.91 5.96
CA ALA A 90 -2.28 16.35 5.85
C ALA A 90 -1.96 17.07 7.16
N LYS A 91 -2.26 16.45 8.31
CA LYS A 91 -2.05 17.00 9.65
C LYS A 91 -0.58 17.03 10.04
N PHE A 92 0.22 16.09 9.54
CA PHE A 92 1.65 15.95 9.89
C PHE A 92 2.51 17.15 9.47
N VAL A 93 2.01 18.00 8.57
CA VAL A 93 2.68 19.24 8.17
C VAL A 93 2.73 20.23 9.34
N ASP A 94 1.64 20.31 10.10
CA ASP A 94 1.45 21.31 11.16
C ASP A 94 1.52 20.69 12.58
N ASP A 95 1.34 19.38 12.69
CA ASP A 95 1.30 18.64 13.95
C ASP A 95 2.49 17.65 14.05
N LYS A 96 3.62 18.17 14.52
CA LYS A 96 4.86 17.39 14.70
C LYS A 96 4.69 16.27 15.73
N GLU A 97 3.95 16.50 16.82
CA GLU A 97 3.74 15.48 17.86
C GLU A 97 2.96 14.29 17.29
N ARG A 98 1.90 14.55 16.52
CA ARG A 98 1.12 13.50 15.88
C ARG A 98 1.93 12.74 14.83
N LYS A 99 2.72 13.46 14.02
CA LYS A 99 3.68 12.85 13.08
C LYS A 99 4.63 11.92 13.81
N ASP A 100 5.28 12.40 14.88
CA ASP A 100 6.31 11.65 15.59
C ASP A 100 5.74 10.42 16.30
N LYS A 101 4.52 10.52 16.84
CA LYS A 101 3.81 9.37 17.42
C LYS A 101 3.63 8.25 16.40
N TRP A 102 3.13 8.58 15.21
CA TRP A 102 2.89 7.60 14.14
C TRP A 102 4.19 7.00 13.60
N PHE A 103 5.16 7.85 13.28
CA PHE A 103 6.41 7.39 12.68
C PHE A 103 7.27 6.61 13.68
N SER A 104 7.31 7.01 14.95
CA SER A 104 7.98 6.22 16.01
C SER A 104 7.31 4.86 16.21
N TYR A 105 5.97 4.80 16.15
CA TYR A 105 5.25 3.54 16.24
C TYR A 105 5.57 2.60 15.07
N LEU A 106 5.49 3.08 13.82
CA LEU A 106 5.81 2.27 12.64
C LEU A 106 7.28 1.83 12.63
N ASP A 107 8.21 2.72 12.98
CA ASP A 107 9.63 2.41 13.06
C ASP A 107 9.91 1.25 14.03
N LYS A 108 9.37 1.34 15.26
CA LYS A 108 9.49 0.28 16.27
C LYS A 108 8.82 -1.02 15.83
N LYS A 109 7.65 -0.95 15.19
CA LYS A 109 6.92 -2.11 14.69
C LYS A 109 7.72 -2.85 13.61
N ILE A 110 8.27 -2.13 12.63
CA ILE A 110 9.12 -2.69 11.58
C ILE A 110 10.39 -3.31 12.18
N ALA A 111 11.04 -2.59 13.11
CA ALA A 111 12.23 -3.08 13.80
C ALA A 111 11.96 -4.39 14.57
N ALA A 112 10.86 -4.44 15.33
CA ALA A 112 10.48 -5.61 16.12
C ALA A 112 10.14 -6.83 15.26
N GLY A 113 9.69 -6.63 14.01
CA GLY A 113 9.44 -7.71 13.07
C GLY A 113 10.71 -8.41 12.57
N GLY A 114 11.87 -7.74 12.61
CA GLY A 114 13.17 -8.31 12.24
C GLY A 114 13.39 -8.62 10.75
N THR A 115 12.34 -8.53 9.92
CA THR A 115 12.41 -8.85 8.48
C THR A 115 12.50 -7.61 7.58
N GLY A 116 12.26 -6.43 8.15
CA GLY A 116 12.16 -5.17 7.42
C GLY A 116 10.84 -5.01 6.62
N TRP A 117 9.84 -5.87 6.84
CA TRP A 117 8.49 -5.72 6.30
C TRP A 117 7.51 -5.31 7.40
N ALA A 118 6.49 -4.53 7.07
CA ALA A 118 5.62 -3.86 8.04
C ALA A 118 4.86 -4.82 8.97
N ALA A 119 4.58 -6.03 8.49
CA ALA A 119 3.91 -7.09 9.25
C ALA A 119 4.86 -8.08 9.95
N GLY A 120 6.18 -7.94 9.76
CA GLY A 120 7.16 -8.91 10.27
C GLY A 120 7.04 -10.30 9.64
N THR A 121 6.61 -10.36 8.37
CA THR A 121 6.55 -11.56 7.53
C THR A 121 7.87 -11.76 6.78
N ALA A 122 8.10 -12.94 6.20
CA ALA A 122 9.33 -13.21 5.42
C ALA A 122 9.41 -12.41 4.10
N SER A 123 8.26 -12.11 3.51
CA SER A 123 8.08 -11.43 2.21
C SER A 123 7.16 -10.22 2.39
N PRO A 124 7.19 -9.21 1.48
CA PRO A 124 6.23 -8.13 1.53
C PRO A 124 4.81 -8.66 1.33
N THR A 125 3.85 -7.99 1.92
CA THR A 125 2.43 -8.36 1.91
C THR A 125 1.59 -7.22 1.35
N ILE A 126 0.28 -7.45 1.26
CA ILE A 126 -0.69 -6.39 0.93
C ILE A 126 -0.57 -5.15 1.83
N ALA A 127 -0.06 -5.29 3.06
CA ALA A 127 0.19 -4.16 3.95
C ALA A 127 1.32 -3.27 3.43
N ASP A 128 2.43 -3.86 3.00
CA ASP A 128 3.57 -3.12 2.45
C ASP A 128 3.18 -2.41 1.16
N PHE A 129 2.41 -3.08 0.30
CA PHE A 129 1.89 -2.49 -0.95
C PHE A 129 0.89 -1.35 -0.68
N HIS A 130 0.06 -1.45 0.37
CA HIS A 130 -0.76 -0.32 0.81
C HIS A 130 0.09 0.82 1.39
N GLY A 131 1.16 0.48 2.11
CA GLY A 131 2.12 1.43 2.64
C GLY A 131 2.74 2.31 1.55
N VAL A 132 2.97 1.77 0.35
CA VAL A 132 3.43 2.55 -0.82
C VAL A 132 2.48 3.72 -1.11
N PHE A 133 1.19 3.45 -1.19
CA PHE A 133 0.19 4.48 -1.39
C PHE A 133 0.25 5.57 -0.31
N ALA A 134 0.29 5.17 0.96
CA ALA A 134 0.27 6.10 2.08
C ALA A 134 1.54 6.98 2.11
N PHE A 135 2.72 6.39 1.94
CA PHE A 135 4.00 7.10 2.04
C PHE A 135 4.29 8.00 0.86
N GLU A 136 3.65 7.78 -0.28
CA GLU A 136 3.78 8.69 -1.41
C GLU A 136 3.09 10.02 -1.18
N TRP A 137 2.03 10.04 -0.37
CA TRP A 137 1.48 11.29 0.13
C TRP A 137 2.37 11.99 1.15
N VAL A 138 3.06 11.22 1.99
CA VAL A 138 4.07 11.73 2.93
C VAL A 138 5.22 12.40 2.15
N VAL A 139 5.80 11.70 1.19
CA VAL A 139 6.88 12.19 0.31
C VAL A 139 6.42 13.39 -0.52
N LYS A 140 5.24 13.31 -1.14
CA LYS A 140 4.69 14.43 -1.95
C LYS A 140 4.53 15.72 -1.13
N LYS A 141 4.27 15.60 0.16
CA LYS A 141 4.15 16.74 1.08
C LYS A 141 5.47 17.16 1.71
N GLN A 142 6.59 16.54 1.31
CA GLN A 142 7.92 16.82 1.85
C GLN A 142 7.99 16.63 3.37
N ILE A 143 7.20 15.69 3.90
CA ILE A 143 7.22 15.35 5.32
C ILE A 143 8.45 14.47 5.56
N ASP A 144 9.38 14.96 6.37
CA ASP A 144 10.61 14.23 6.70
C ASP A 144 10.37 13.12 7.72
N PHE A 145 10.87 11.93 7.39
CA PHE A 145 10.89 10.73 8.22
C PHE A 145 12.27 10.05 8.26
N SER A 146 13.33 10.76 7.88
CA SER A 146 14.71 10.24 7.83
C SER A 146 15.29 9.85 9.19
N GLU A 147 14.77 10.42 10.28
CA GLU A 147 15.16 10.06 11.66
C GLU A 147 14.66 8.67 12.09
N TYR A 148 13.67 8.12 11.38
CA TYR A 148 13.03 6.83 11.66
C TYR A 148 13.67 5.72 10.82
N LYS A 149 14.84 5.23 11.27
CA LYS A 149 15.74 4.38 10.48
C LYS A 149 15.10 3.14 9.86
N SER A 150 14.29 2.40 10.62
CA SER A 150 13.63 1.17 10.15
C SER A 150 12.53 1.50 9.15
N LEU A 151 11.82 2.61 9.38
CA LEU A 151 10.82 3.12 8.45
C LEU A 151 11.45 3.63 7.14
N THR A 152 12.56 4.36 7.22
CA THR A 152 13.34 4.78 6.04
C THR A 152 13.86 3.58 5.26
N ALA A 153 14.45 2.60 5.95
CA ALA A 153 14.95 1.38 5.33
C ALA A 153 13.82 0.57 4.68
N TRP A 154 12.65 0.46 5.34
CA TRP A 154 11.46 -0.15 4.74
C TRP A 154 11.03 0.58 3.46
N TRP A 155 11.02 1.92 3.48
CA TRP A 155 10.63 2.72 2.33
C TRP A 155 11.53 2.47 1.13
N ASP A 156 12.85 2.46 1.34
CA ASP A 156 13.81 2.16 0.27
C ASP A 156 13.68 0.72 -0.21
N LYS A 157 13.47 -0.23 0.70
CA LYS A 157 13.30 -1.65 0.38
C LYS A 157 12.05 -1.91 -0.46
N ILE A 158 10.90 -1.33 -0.11
CA ILE A 158 9.64 -1.57 -0.83
C ILE A 158 9.65 -0.91 -2.22
N LYS A 159 10.26 0.27 -2.38
CA LYS A 159 10.46 0.89 -3.70
C LYS A 159 11.37 0.06 -4.62
N ALA A 160 12.34 -0.64 -4.05
CA ALA A 160 13.24 -1.54 -4.78
C ALA A 160 12.60 -2.92 -5.08
N PHE A 161 11.44 -3.23 -4.49
CA PHE A 161 10.77 -4.50 -4.73
C PHE A 161 10.26 -4.57 -6.19
N PRO A 162 10.47 -5.67 -6.95
CA PRO A 162 10.21 -5.71 -8.39
C PRO A 162 8.83 -5.21 -8.80
N ALA A 163 7.77 -5.67 -8.14
CA ALA A 163 6.40 -5.27 -8.47
C ALA A 163 6.14 -3.76 -8.31
N VAL A 164 6.80 -3.10 -7.35
CA VAL A 164 6.67 -1.65 -7.10
C VAL A 164 7.61 -0.87 -8.03
N ASN A 165 8.84 -1.34 -8.19
CA ASN A 165 9.84 -0.73 -9.06
C ASN A 165 9.35 -0.65 -10.52
N GLU A 166 8.75 -1.73 -11.03
CA GLU A 166 8.15 -1.76 -12.36
C GLU A 166 7.03 -0.72 -12.53
N LEU A 167 6.16 -0.56 -11.52
CA LEU A 167 5.10 0.44 -11.55
C LEU A 167 5.65 1.87 -11.54
N TYR A 168 6.78 2.09 -10.88
CA TYR A 168 7.45 3.40 -10.90
C TYR A 168 8.08 3.66 -12.26
N ALA A 169 8.69 2.63 -12.87
CA ALA A 169 9.29 2.69 -14.19
C ALA A 169 8.25 2.89 -15.32
N SER A 170 7.00 2.48 -15.12
CA SER A 170 5.92 2.63 -16.12
C SER A 170 5.24 4.01 -16.11
N CYS A 171 5.53 4.86 -15.13
CA CYS A 171 4.94 6.20 -15.05
C CYS A 171 5.62 7.18 -16.03
N VAL A 172 4.86 7.92 -16.84
CA VAL A 172 5.41 8.98 -17.74
C VAL A 172 6.06 10.06 -16.89
N ASP A 173 7.33 10.37 -17.16
CA ASP A 173 8.18 11.29 -16.40
C ASP A 173 8.26 10.96 -14.89
N GLY A 174 7.92 9.71 -14.51
CA GLY A 174 7.73 9.28 -13.13
C GLY A 174 6.53 9.93 -12.43
N ARG A 175 5.56 10.49 -13.16
CA ARG A 175 4.57 11.45 -12.61
C ARG A 175 3.11 11.28 -13.08
N THR A 176 2.82 10.62 -14.20
CA THR A 176 1.46 10.48 -14.74
C THR A 176 1.25 9.10 -15.37
N MET A 177 0.08 8.47 -15.18
CA MET A 177 -0.27 7.26 -15.94
C MET A 177 -0.34 7.57 -17.43
N ILE A 178 0.15 6.64 -18.26
CA ILE A 178 -0.27 6.56 -19.66
C ILE A 178 -1.75 6.14 -19.65
N PRO A 179 -2.65 6.86 -20.32
CA PRO A 179 -4.05 6.46 -20.45
C PRO A 179 -4.22 5.10 -21.13
#